data_AF-A0A7Y6ULB0-F1
#
_entry.id   AF-A0A7Y6ULB0-F1
#
_cell.length_a   1.000
_cell.length_b   1.000
_cell.length_c   1.000
_cell.angle_alpha   90.00
_cell.angle_beta   90.00
_cell.angle_gamma   90.00
#
_symmetry.space_group_name_H-M   'P 1'
#
loop_
_entity.id
_entity.type
_entity.pdbx_description
1 polymer ?
#
loop_
_entity_poly.entity_id
_entity_poly.type
_entity_poly.pdbx_seq_one_letter_code
_entity_poly.pdbx_strand_id
1 'polypeptide(L)'
;MAARINSFREIAGRYDVVLCDVWGVLHNGVQAFASACEALAEARAAGLTVVLITNSPRPSPSVKVQIRGLGVPDEAYDRIVTSGDVTRTLIAAAEKKIFFIGAERDLPLLEGLGTEIVSSEDAKTVVCAGFYDDETETPEHYRATLTGLAKRKIPFICANPDLVVERGHRLIPCAGAIAKLYEELGGEARIAGKPYIAIYRAALTEAKAVRGGLDLTRVIAIGDGMPTDVKGAQDAGFDLLYISAGIHAQEYMNESRTDEAKLAAFLKKEGASPKWWMPRLA
;
A
#
# COMPACT_ATOMS: atom_id res chain seq x y z
N MET A 1 8.85 -19.50 14.63
CA MET A 1 8.40 -18.24 15.25
C MET A 1 9.20 -17.11 14.65
N ALA A 2 8.58 -15.95 14.42
CA ALA A 2 9.27 -14.78 13.89
C ALA A 2 10.35 -14.31 14.88
N ALA A 3 11.57 -14.07 14.41
CA ALA A 3 12.65 -13.63 15.27
C ALA A 3 12.65 -12.10 15.40
N ARG A 4 12.75 -11.61 16.64
CA ARG A 4 12.89 -10.18 16.90
C ARG A 4 14.29 -9.71 16.51
N ILE A 5 14.38 -8.61 15.78
CA ILE A 5 15.64 -7.89 15.50
C ILE A 5 15.57 -6.47 16.07
N ASN A 6 16.72 -5.86 16.37
CA ASN A 6 16.78 -4.50 16.90
C ASN A 6 17.17 -3.47 15.83
N SER A 7 17.89 -3.90 14.79
CA SER A 7 18.15 -3.10 13.60
C SER A 7 18.06 -3.95 12.34
N PHE A 8 17.57 -3.36 11.25
CA PHE A 8 17.54 -3.94 9.92
C PHE A 8 18.94 -4.36 9.45
N ARG A 9 20.00 -3.66 9.92
CA ARG A 9 21.40 -3.98 9.61
C ARG A 9 21.80 -5.40 9.99
N GLU A 10 21.20 -5.98 11.03
CA GLU A 10 21.46 -7.35 11.49
C GLU A 10 21.18 -8.40 10.39
N ILE A 11 20.25 -8.08 9.47
CA ILE A 11 19.80 -9.00 8.43
C ILE A 11 20.04 -8.47 7.01
N ALA A 12 20.36 -7.18 6.84
CA ALA A 12 20.48 -6.54 5.53
C ALA A 12 21.39 -7.29 4.55
N GLY A 13 22.54 -7.82 5.00
CA GLY A 13 23.47 -8.58 4.14
C GLY A 13 22.89 -9.85 3.50
N ARG A 14 21.74 -10.34 3.99
CA ARG A 14 21.02 -11.50 3.41
C ARG A 14 20.21 -11.14 2.18
N TYR A 15 20.03 -9.85 1.89
CA TYR A 15 19.14 -9.35 0.85
C TYR A 15 19.89 -8.40 -0.09
N ASP A 16 19.38 -8.30 -1.30
CA ASP A 16 19.83 -7.36 -2.33
C ASP A 16 18.77 -6.31 -2.63
N VAL A 17 17.50 -6.63 -2.37
CA VAL A 17 16.36 -5.75 -2.63
C VAL A 17 15.44 -5.69 -1.42
N VAL A 18 15.02 -4.47 -1.10
CA VAL A 18 14.00 -4.18 -0.10
C VAL A 18 12.77 -3.63 -0.81
N LEU A 19 11.62 -4.28 -0.58
CA LEU A 19 10.31 -3.77 -0.96
C LEU A 19 9.64 -3.21 0.31
N CYS A 20 9.78 -1.91 0.53
CA CYS A 20 9.38 -1.27 1.78
C CYS A 20 8.02 -0.57 1.63
N ASP A 21 7.09 -0.85 2.54
CA ASP A 21 5.90 -0.03 2.68
C ASP A 21 6.23 1.39 3.16
N VAL A 22 5.28 2.31 2.98
CA VAL A 22 5.44 3.74 3.22
C VAL A 22 4.60 4.21 4.41
N TRP A 23 3.29 3.91 4.41
CA TRP A 23 2.39 4.45 5.44
C TRP A 23 2.42 3.53 6.67
N GLY A 24 2.64 4.07 7.87
CA GLY A 24 2.83 3.23 9.08
C GLY A 24 4.26 2.70 9.26
N VAL A 25 5.05 2.62 8.17
CA VAL A 25 6.47 2.19 8.20
C VAL A 25 7.45 3.34 8.05
N LEU A 26 7.29 4.18 7.04
CA LEU A 26 8.20 5.29 6.72
C LEU A 26 7.68 6.63 7.24
N HIS A 27 6.35 6.82 7.28
CA HIS A 27 5.70 8.01 7.81
C HIS A 27 4.25 7.73 8.24
N ASN A 28 3.63 8.65 8.99
CA ASN A 28 2.21 8.57 9.39
C ASN A 28 1.30 9.59 8.68
N GLY A 29 1.76 10.18 7.57
CA GLY A 29 1.03 11.20 6.83
C GLY A 29 1.13 12.61 7.43
N VAL A 30 1.78 12.77 8.59
CA VAL A 30 2.09 14.06 9.21
C VAL A 30 3.60 14.32 9.20
N GLN A 31 4.39 13.30 9.52
CA GLN A 31 5.85 13.36 9.52
C GLN A 31 6.48 12.02 9.18
N ALA A 32 7.67 12.07 8.58
CA ALA A 32 8.53 10.92 8.39
C ALA A 32 9.09 10.40 9.73
N PHE A 33 9.37 9.10 9.78
CA PHE A 33 10.09 8.48 10.88
C PHE A 33 11.58 8.48 10.56
N ALA A 34 12.34 9.27 11.32
CA ALA A 34 13.78 9.45 11.08
C ALA A 34 14.55 8.12 11.07
N SER A 35 14.31 7.24 12.05
CA SER A 35 14.98 5.93 12.12
C SER A 35 14.71 5.04 10.90
N ALA A 36 13.49 5.08 10.36
CA ALA A 36 13.13 4.31 9.18
C ALA A 36 13.86 4.84 7.94
N CYS A 37 13.93 6.17 7.80
CA CYS A 37 14.65 6.82 6.70
C CYS A 37 16.16 6.52 6.78
N GLU A 38 16.74 6.61 7.97
CA GLU A 38 18.16 6.29 8.23
C GLU A 38 18.47 4.82 7.92
N ALA A 39 17.66 3.87 8.41
CA ALA A 39 17.85 2.45 8.15
C ALA A 39 17.82 2.10 6.65
N LEU A 40 16.89 2.70 5.89
CA LEU A 40 16.83 2.48 4.44
C LEU A 40 17.98 3.16 3.69
N ALA A 41 18.39 4.35 4.12
CA ALA A 41 19.57 5.03 3.56
C ALA A 41 20.86 4.25 3.82
N GLU A 42 21.04 3.70 5.02
CA GLU A 42 22.16 2.81 5.35
C GLU A 42 22.14 1.52 4.52
N ALA A 43 20.96 0.92 4.32
CA ALA A 43 20.82 -0.24 3.45
C ALA A 43 21.26 0.05 2.02
N ARG A 44 20.88 1.22 1.47
CA ARG A 44 21.34 1.66 0.14
C ARG A 44 22.83 1.93 0.10
N ALA A 45 23.39 2.58 1.12
CA ALA A 45 24.83 2.80 1.25
C ALA A 45 25.60 1.47 1.33
N ALA A 46 25.00 0.42 1.88
CA ALA A 46 25.54 -0.95 1.90
C ALA A 46 25.31 -1.72 0.59
N GLY A 47 24.73 -1.09 -0.43
CA GLY A 47 24.56 -1.65 -1.77
C GLY A 47 23.25 -2.41 -1.98
N LEU A 48 22.25 -2.29 -1.10
CA LEU A 48 20.90 -2.81 -1.36
C LEU A 48 20.14 -1.83 -2.28
N THR A 49 19.18 -2.35 -3.03
CA THR A 49 18.23 -1.53 -3.80
C THR A 49 16.93 -1.42 -3.01
N VAL A 50 16.47 -0.21 -2.74
CA VAL A 50 15.24 0.04 -1.98
C VAL A 50 14.14 0.56 -2.90
N VAL A 51 13.05 -0.19 -3.01
CA VAL A 51 11.84 0.21 -3.72
C VAL A 51 10.72 0.41 -2.70
N LEU A 52 10.19 1.64 -2.64
CA LEU A 52 9.00 1.92 -1.85
C LEU A 52 7.77 1.38 -2.58
N ILE A 53 6.93 0.61 -1.89
CA ILE A 53 5.71 0.01 -2.42
C ILE A 53 4.48 0.42 -1.59
N THR A 54 3.63 1.29 -2.12
CA THR A 54 2.51 1.89 -1.37
C THR A 54 1.17 1.68 -2.06
N ASN A 55 0.10 1.49 -1.28
CA ASN A 55 -1.27 1.44 -1.79
C ASN A 55 -1.87 2.80 -2.13
N SER A 56 -1.08 3.89 -2.09
CA SER A 56 -1.53 5.20 -2.55
C SER A 56 -2.15 5.11 -3.96
N PRO A 57 -3.33 5.72 -4.17
CA PRO A 57 -3.99 5.74 -5.48
C PRO A 57 -3.30 6.71 -6.45
N ARG A 58 -2.43 7.59 -5.94
CA ARG A 58 -1.73 8.59 -6.75
C ARG A 58 -0.52 7.98 -7.45
N PRO A 59 -0.21 8.40 -8.69
CA PRO A 59 1.01 7.98 -9.36
C PRO A 59 2.28 8.35 -8.57
N SER A 60 3.36 7.60 -8.78
CA SER A 60 4.64 7.77 -8.06
C SER A 60 5.22 9.19 -8.06
N PRO A 61 5.13 10.03 -9.13
CA PRO A 61 5.62 11.41 -9.07
C PRO A 61 4.90 12.26 -8.02
N SER A 62 3.58 12.09 -7.88
CA SER A 62 2.79 12.82 -6.87
C SER A 62 3.10 12.34 -5.46
N VAL A 63 3.30 11.03 -5.27
CA VAL A 63 3.72 10.47 -3.97
C VAL A 63 5.12 10.96 -3.61
N LYS A 64 6.05 11.02 -4.56
CA LYS A 64 7.40 11.54 -4.34
C LYS A 64 7.41 12.96 -3.78
N VAL A 65 6.58 13.85 -4.36
CA VAL A 65 6.43 15.23 -3.86
C VAL A 65 5.88 15.24 -2.44
N GLN A 66 4.85 14.43 -2.16
CA GLN A 66 4.26 14.35 -0.83
C GLN A 66 5.27 13.88 0.23
N ILE A 67 5.92 12.74 0.02
CA ILE A 67 6.78 12.16 1.06
C ILE A 67 8.00 13.03 1.37
N ARG A 68 8.52 13.76 0.36
CA ARG A 68 9.53 14.80 0.58
C ARG A 68 9.02 15.92 1.48
N GLY A 69 7.78 16.37 1.26
CA GLY A 69 7.13 17.36 2.13
C GLY A 69 6.94 16.88 3.57
N LEU A 70 6.86 15.56 3.79
CA LEU A 70 6.81 14.94 5.12
C LEU A 70 8.19 14.73 5.76
N GLY A 71 9.28 15.03 5.04
CA GLY A 71 10.65 14.88 5.52
C GLY A 71 11.35 13.57 5.13
N VAL A 72 10.82 12.79 4.19
CA VAL A 72 11.52 11.60 3.66
C VAL A 72 12.65 12.05 2.71
N PRO A 73 13.92 11.74 3.01
CA PRO A 73 15.05 12.10 2.15
C PRO A 73 15.12 11.21 0.90
N ASP A 74 15.68 11.72 -0.19
CA ASP A 74 15.87 10.94 -1.43
C ASP A 74 16.90 9.81 -1.27
N GLU A 75 17.76 9.92 -0.25
CA GLU A 75 18.73 8.92 0.14
C GLU A 75 18.07 7.66 0.70
N ALA A 76 16.81 7.69 1.12
CA ALA A 76 16.12 6.53 1.69
C ALA A 76 15.60 5.52 0.63
N TYR A 77 15.57 5.86 -0.67
CA TYR A 77 15.00 4.96 -1.68
C TYR A 77 15.58 5.17 -3.08
N ASP A 78 15.51 4.14 -3.93
CA ASP A 78 15.89 4.21 -5.34
C ASP A 78 14.68 4.47 -6.24
N ARG A 79 13.54 3.85 -5.91
CA ARG A 79 12.30 3.88 -6.71
C ARG A 79 11.06 3.88 -5.82
N ILE A 80 9.94 4.33 -6.39
CA ILE A 80 8.62 4.30 -5.78
C ILE A 80 7.69 3.61 -6.79
N VAL A 81 6.91 2.64 -6.32
CA VAL A 81 5.83 2.03 -7.07
C VAL A 81 4.56 2.14 -6.23
N THR A 82 3.51 2.68 -6.83
CA THR A 82 2.22 2.87 -6.15
C THR A 82 1.14 1.94 -6.69
N SER A 83 0.09 1.69 -5.91
CA SER A 83 -1.13 1.05 -6.40
C SER A 83 -1.75 1.87 -7.54
N GLY A 84 -1.66 3.20 -7.50
CA GLY A 84 -2.00 4.07 -8.62
C GLY A 84 -1.27 3.71 -9.91
N ASP A 85 0.07 3.56 -9.86
CA ASP A 85 0.88 3.24 -11.04
C ASP A 85 0.42 1.95 -11.74
N VAL A 86 0.19 0.89 -10.97
CA VAL A 86 -0.26 -0.40 -11.53
C VAL A 86 -1.74 -0.40 -11.88
N THR A 87 -2.57 0.35 -11.16
CA THR A 87 -4.01 0.50 -11.44
C THR A 87 -4.24 1.19 -12.79
N ARG A 88 -3.35 2.09 -13.21
CA ARG A 88 -3.42 2.72 -14.54
C ARG A 88 -3.46 1.71 -15.68
N THR A 89 -2.88 0.53 -15.51
CA THR A 89 -2.96 -0.55 -16.51
C THR A 89 -4.38 -1.11 -16.64
N LEU A 90 -5.12 -1.22 -15.52
CA LEU A 90 -6.52 -1.62 -15.52
C LEU A 90 -7.40 -0.55 -16.17
N ILE A 91 -7.14 0.74 -15.86
CA ILE A 91 -7.89 1.88 -16.43
C ILE A 91 -7.62 2.01 -17.94
N ALA A 92 -6.38 1.79 -18.36
CA ALA A 92 -6.00 1.82 -19.77
C ALA A 92 -6.74 0.75 -20.59
N ALA A 93 -6.97 -0.42 -20.02
CA ALA A 93 -7.71 -1.53 -20.64
C ALA A 93 -9.23 -1.43 -20.51
N ALA A 94 -9.75 -0.48 -19.74
CA ALA A 94 -11.19 -0.30 -19.51
C ALA A 94 -11.84 0.67 -20.52
N GLU A 95 -13.18 0.66 -20.50
CA GLU A 95 -14.00 1.63 -21.21
C GLU A 95 -13.72 3.05 -20.72
N LYS A 96 -13.76 4.03 -21.63
CA LYS A 96 -13.25 5.38 -21.35
C LYS A 96 -14.23 6.31 -20.64
N LYS A 97 -15.51 5.96 -20.57
CA LYS A 97 -16.53 6.71 -19.80
C LYS A 97 -16.48 6.32 -18.33
N ILE A 98 -15.75 7.09 -17.53
CA ILE A 98 -15.43 6.81 -16.14
C ILE A 98 -16.34 7.59 -15.19
N PHE A 99 -17.03 6.89 -14.28
CA PHE A 99 -17.50 7.52 -13.04
C PHE A 99 -16.36 7.49 -12.02
N PHE A 100 -15.79 8.66 -11.73
CA PHE A 100 -14.65 8.78 -10.84
C PHE A 100 -15.10 9.08 -9.42
N ILE A 101 -14.60 8.31 -8.45
CA ILE A 101 -14.83 8.50 -7.01
C ILE A 101 -13.47 8.80 -6.37
N GLY A 102 -13.28 10.01 -5.89
CA GLY A 102 -12.03 10.46 -5.27
C GLY A 102 -11.90 11.98 -5.25
N ALA A 103 -10.96 12.47 -4.46
CA ALA A 103 -10.69 13.90 -4.32
C ALA A 103 -9.93 14.44 -5.54
N GLU A 104 -9.91 15.77 -5.70
CA GLU A 104 -9.21 16.44 -6.82
C GLU A 104 -7.73 16.05 -6.92
N ARG A 105 -7.07 15.87 -5.76
CA ARG A 105 -5.67 15.43 -5.67
C ARG A 105 -5.39 14.06 -6.30
N ASP A 106 -6.42 13.26 -6.53
CA ASP A 106 -6.32 11.90 -7.08
C ASP A 106 -6.58 11.86 -8.60
N LEU A 107 -7.01 12.97 -9.21
CA LEU A 107 -7.19 13.09 -10.67
C LEU A 107 -5.96 12.75 -11.52
N PRO A 108 -4.69 12.96 -11.07
CA PRO A 108 -3.51 12.51 -11.80
C PRO A 108 -3.51 11.01 -12.13
N LEU A 109 -4.30 10.20 -11.42
CA LEU A 109 -4.52 8.79 -11.74
C LEU A 109 -5.05 8.58 -13.17
N LEU A 110 -5.88 9.50 -13.68
CA LEU A 110 -6.53 9.41 -14.99
C LEU A 110 -5.76 10.11 -16.12
N GLU A 111 -4.78 10.94 -15.79
CA GLU A 111 -4.06 11.77 -16.77
C GLU A 111 -3.41 10.93 -17.87
N GLY A 112 -3.57 11.38 -19.12
CA GLY A 112 -2.97 10.74 -20.30
C GLY A 112 -3.60 9.39 -20.71
N LEU A 113 -4.69 8.94 -20.09
CA LEU A 113 -5.33 7.66 -20.40
C LEU A 113 -6.51 7.75 -21.39
N GLY A 114 -6.83 8.96 -21.87
CA GLY A 114 -7.93 9.20 -22.80
C GLY A 114 -9.32 8.93 -22.21
N THR A 115 -9.45 9.04 -20.89
CA THR A 115 -10.72 8.86 -20.17
C THR A 115 -11.57 10.12 -20.20
N GLU A 116 -12.88 9.94 -20.30
CA GLU A 116 -13.92 10.96 -20.15
C GLU A 116 -14.61 10.73 -18.80
N ILE A 117 -14.53 11.70 -17.89
CA ILE A 117 -15.26 11.62 -16.61
C ILE A 117 -16.73 11.96 -16.87
N VAL A 118 -17.63 11.05 -16.49
CA VAL A 118 -19.07 11.15 -16.73
C VAL A 118 -19.85 10.91 -15.43
N SER A 119 -21.16 11.18 -15.44
CA SER A 119 -22.04 10.87 -14.32
C SER A 119 -22.23 9.36 -14.15
N SER A 120 -22.82 8.96 -13.01
CA SER A 120 -23.04 7.55 -12.70
C SER A 120 -23.98 6.86 -13.71
N GLU A 121 -24.90 7.61 -14.30
CA GLU A 121 -25.87 7.17 -15.29
C GLU A 121 -25.20 6.79 -16.61
N ASP A 122 -24.22 7.57 -17.06
CA ASP A 122 -23.52 7.35 -18.33
C ASP A 122 -22.27 6.46 -18.22
N ALA A 123 -21.87 6.14 -16.99
CA ALA A 123 -20.67 5.38 -16.68
C ALA A 123 -20.63 4.01 -17.38
N LYS A 124 -19.44 3.67 -17.89
CA LYS A 124 -19.09 2.34 -18.38
C LYS A 124 -18.04 1.65 -17.50
N THR A 125 -17.37 2.41 -16.64
CA THR A 125 -16.44 1.89 -15.63
C THR A 125 -16.43 2.86 -14.45
N VAL A 126 -16.30 2.32 -13.24
CA VAL A 126 -16.05 3.11 -12.03
C VAL A 126 -14.55 3.05 -11.73
N VAL A 127 -13.95 4.20 -11.43
CA VAL A 127 -12.59 4.27 -10.89
C VAL A 127 -12.67 4.93 -9.53
N CYS A 128 -12.31 4.20 -8.48
CA CYS A 128 -12.35 4.65 -7.11
C CYS A 128 -10.93 4.81 -6.56
N ALA A 129 -10.53 6.06 -6.35
CA ALA A 129 -9.26 6.44 -5.73
C ALA A 129 -9.41 6.71 -4.22
N GLY A 130 -10.63 6.97 -3.74
CA GLY A 130 -10.91 7.24 -2.34
C GLY A 130 -12.31 7.82 -2.18
N PHE A 131 -12.44 8.77 -1.27
CA PHE A 131 -13.65 9.54 -1.01
C PHE A 131 -13.56 10.90 -1.71
N TYR A 132 -14.70 11.53 -2.00
CA TYR A 132 -14.74 12.94 -2.36
C TYR A 132 -14.27 13.80 -1.18
N ASP A 133 -14.72 13.45 0.03
CA ASP A 133 -14.25 14.03 1.29
C ASP A 133 -13.98 12.92 2.33
N ASP A 134 -12.69 12.56 2.48
CA ASP A 134 -12.24 11.51 3.42
C ASP A 134 -12.31 11.92 4.90
N GLU A 135 -12.65 13.18 5.20
CA GLU A 135 -12.75 13.69 6.57
C GLU A 135 -14.16 13.55 7.16
N THR A 136 -15.20 13.54 6.31
CA THR A 136 -16.61 13.56 6.75
C THR A 136 -17.43 12.39 6.23
N GLU A 137 -17.05 11.80 5.09
CA GLU A 137 -17.84 10.77 4.45
C GLU A 137 -17.52 9.35 4.97
N THR A 138 -18.46 8.47 4.68
CA THR A 138 -18.39 7.02 4.97
C THR A 138 -18.89 6.26 3.75
N PRO A 139 -18.59 4.94 3.61
CA PRO A 139 -19.04 4.16 2.46
C PRO A 139 -20.56 4.25 2.21
N GLU A 140 -21.36 4.40 3.27
CA GLU A 140 -22.82 4.51 3.18
C GLU A 140 -23.32 5.69 2.35
N HIS A 141 -22.56 6.79 2.29
CA HIS A 141 -22.89 7.94 1.44
C HIS A 141 -22.92 7.57 -0.06
N TYR A 142 -22.24 6.49 -0.45
CA TYR A 142 -22.15 6.01 -1.82
C TYR A 142 -23.15 4.90 -2.12
N ARG A 143 -23.85 4.33 -1.12
CA ARG A 143 -24.65 3.10 -1.27
C ARG A 143 -25.70 3.20 -2.38
N ALA A 144 -26.43 4.31 -2.46
CA ALA A 144 -27.47 4.48 -3.48
C ALA A 144 -26.89 4.43 -4.90
N THR A 145 -25.83 5.20 -5.15
CA THR A 145 -25.13 5.25 -6.44
C THR A 145 -24.51 3.90 -6.78
N LEU A 146 -23.81 3.28 -5.84
CA LEU A 146 -23.18 1.97 -6.02
C LEU A 146 -24.21 0.86 -6.27
N THR A 147 -25.39 0.92 -5.65
CA THR A 147 -26.48 -0.03 -5.91
C THR A 147 -26.95 0.05 -7.35
N GLY A 148 -27.09 1.26 -7.91
CA GLY A 148 -27.44 1.47 -9.31
C GLY A 148 -26.38 0.93 -10.28
N LEU A 149 -25.11 1.19 -9.97
CA LEU A 149 -23.96 0.71 -10.76
C LEU A 149 -23.83 -0.83 -10.71
N ALA A 150 -24.00 -1.43 -9.54
CA ALA A 150 -23.94 -2.89 -9.35
C ALA A 150 -25.07 -3.61 -10.10
N LYS A 151 -26.31 -3.09 -10.05
CA LYS A 151 -27.44 -3.61 -10.84
C LYS A 151 -27.17 -3.62 -12.34
N ARG A 152 -26.41 -2.64 -12.82
CA ARG A 152 -25.98 -2.52 -14.23
C ARG A 152 -24.71 -3.30 -14.54
N LYS A 153 -24.11 -3.97 -13.55
CA LYS A 153 -22.85 -4.71 -13.65
C LYS A 153 -21.70 -3.86 -14.19
N ILE A 154 -21.62 -2.61 -13.76
CA ILE A 154 -20.53 -1.73 -14.17
C ILE A 154 -19.21 -2.23 -13.53
N PRO A 155 -18.12 -2.42 -14.29
CA PRO A 155 -16.82 -2.78 -13.71
C PRO A 155 -16.34 -1.71 -12.73
N PHE A 156 -15.82 -2.12 -11.58
CA PHE A 156 -15.27 -1.23 -10.57
C PHE A 156 -13.77 -1.44 -10.44
N ILE A 157 -12.98 -0.39 -10.61
CA ILE A 157 -11.53 -0.42 -10.44
C ILE A 157 -11.20 0.33 -9.15
N CYS A 158 -10.62 -0.37 -8.18
CA CYS A 158 -10.19 0.19 -6.91
C CYS A 158 -8.68 0.48 -6.96
N ALA A 159 -8.32 1.76 -6.85
CA ALA A 159 -6.93 2.22 -6.95
C ALA A 159 -6.18 2.21 -5.61
N ASN A 160 -6.89 2.06 -4.49
CA ASN A 160 -6.30 1.91 -3.16
C ASN A 160 -7.05 0.82 -2.38
N PRO A 161 -6.50 -0.40 -2.25
CA PRO A 161 -7.19 -1.50 -1.58
C PRO A 161 -7.23 -1.40 -0.05
N ASP A 162 -6.55 -0.43 0.57
CA ASP A 162 -6.64 -0.24 2.01
C ASP A 162 -8.09 0.10 2.41
N LEU A 163 -8.55 -0.46 3.53
CA LEU A 163 -9.86 -0.11 4.09
C LEU A 163 -9.79 1.20 4.87
N VAL A 164 -8.70 1.37 5.63
CA VAL A 164 -8.41 2.55 6.44
C VAL A 164 -6.91 2.80 6.46
N VAL A 165 -6.51 4.03 6.79
CA VAL A 165 -5.11 4.43 7.00
C VAL A 165 -4.98 5.33 8.24
N GLU A 166 -3.85 5.27 8.94
CA GLU A 166 -3.55 6.17 10.05
C GLU A 166 -2.99 7.51 9.56
N ARG A 167 -3.73 8.61 9.78
CA ARG A 167 -3.24 9.98 9.57
C ARG A 167 -3.01 10.63 10.95
N GLY A 168 -1.77 10.62 11.41
CA GLY A 168 -1.43 11.04 12.77
C GLY A 168 -2.03 10.09 13.82
N HIS A 169 -3.12 10.50 14.47
CA HIS A 169 -3.85 9.70 15.48
C HIS A 169 -5.28 9.32 15.03
N ARG A 170 -5.65 9.62 13.77
CA ARG A 170 -6.98 9.37 13.22
C ARG A 170 -6.92 8.25 12.19
N LEU A 171 -7.94 7.39 12.19
CA LEU A 171 -8.18 6.44 11.11
C LEU A 171 -9.04 7.10 10.04
N ILE A 172 -8.56 7.08 8.81
CA ILE A 172 -9.23 7.69 7.65
C ILE A 172 -9.65 6.55 6.70
N PRO A 173 -10.92 6.49 6.26
CA PRO A 173 -11.38 5.46 5.34
C PRO A 173 -10.74 5.63 3.96
N CYS A 174 -10.51 4.52 3.27
CA CYS A 174 -9.84 4.46 1.96
C CYS A 174 -10.72 3.79 0.90
N ALA A 175 -10.28 3.81 -0.36
CA ALA A 175 -11.07 3.31 -1.49
C ALA A 175 -11.49 1.84 -1.35
N GLY A 176 -10.71 1.03 -0.63
CA GLY A 176 -11.03 -0.35 -0.33
C GLY A 176 -12.34 -0.51 0.44
N ALA A 177 -12.70 0.46 1.29
CA ALA A 177 -13.98 0.43 2.02
C ALA A 177 -15.18 0.62 1.07
N ILE A 178 -15.04 1.47 0.05
CA ILE A 178 -16.06 1.66 -1.01
C ILE A 178 -16.09 0.42 -1.92
N ALA A 179 -14.93 -0.13 -2.28
CA ALA A 179 -14.84 -1.35 -3.07
C ALA A 179 -15.53 -2.54 -2.38
N LYS A 180 -15.29 -2.72 -1.08
CA LYS A 180 -15.95 -3.75 -0.26
C LYS A 180 -17.48 -3.58 -0.27
N LEU A 181 -17.97 -2.36 -0.10
CA LEU A 181 -19.41 -2.07 -0.20
C LEU A 181 -19.94 -2.42 -1.61
N TYR A 182 -19.18 -2.14 -2.66
CA TYR A 182 -19.58 -2.50 -4.03
C TYR A 182 -19.72 -4.02 -4.21
N GLU A 183 -18.79 -4.80 -3.66
CA GLU A 183 -18.83 -6.27 -3.66
C GLU A 183 -20.02 -6.80 -2.84
N GLU A 184 -20.30 -6.23 -1.68
CA GLU A 184 -21.47 -6.57 -0.85
C GLU A 184 -22.81 -6.32 -1.58
N LEU A 185 -22.84 -5.35 -2.49
CA LEU A 185 -23.99 -5.03 -3.34
C LEU A 185 -24.08 -5.94 -4.60
N GLY A 186 -23.19 -6.93 -4.73
CA GLY A 186 -23.16 -7.88 -5.84
C GLY A 186 -22.37 -7.40 -7.07
N GLY A 187 -21.61 -6.30 -6.93
CA GLY A 187 -20.65 -5.85 -7.94
C GLY A 187 -19.33 -6.64 -7.88
N GLU A 188 -18.47 -6.40 -8.87
CA GLU A 188 -17.12 -6.98 -8.92
C GLU A 188 -16.08 -5.86 -8.95
N ALA A 189 -15.15 -5.87 -7.99
CA ALA A 189 -14.05 -4.93 -7.91
C ALA A 189 -12.74 -5.53 -8.43
N ARG A 190 -11.99 -4.75 -9.20
CA ARG A 190 -10.67 -5.08 -9.73
C ARG A 190 -9.63 -4.22 -9.03
N ILE A 191 -8.59 -4.87 -8.51
CA ILE A 191 -7.53 -4.25 -7.71
C ILE A 191 -6.17 -4.69 -8.29
N ALA A 192 -5.20 -3.77 -8.32
CA ALA A 192 -3.82 -4.07 -8.72
C ALA A 192 -2.76 -3.81 -7.62
N GLY A 193 -3.10 -3.05 -6.56
CA GLY A 193 -2.22 -2.79 -5.41
C GLY A 193 -1.96 -4.02 -4.54
N LYS A 194 -1.33 -3.83 -3.37
CA LYS A 194 -1.09 -4.92 -2.40
C LYS A 194 -2.45 -5.45 -1.89
N PRO A 195 -2.64 -6.77 -1.72
CA PRO A 195 -1.63 -7.84 -1.76
C PRO A 195 -1.38 -8.44 -3.16
N TYR A 196 -1.95 -7.87 -4.23
CA TYR A 196 -1.93 -8.50 -5.55
C TYR A 196 -0.54 -8.46 -6.20
N ILE A 197 -0.20 -9.50 -6.97
CA ILE A 197 1.12 -9.70 -7.57
C ILE A 197 1.55 -8.58 -8.54
N ALA A 198 0.62 -7.79 -9.07
CA ALA A 198 0.90 -6.75 -10.06
C ALA A 198 1.86 -5.67 -9.50
N ILE A 199 1.61 -5.17 -8.27
CA ILE A 199 2.50 -4.17 -7.65
C ILE A 199 3.89 -4.74 -7.35
N TYR A 200 3.98 -5.99 -6.90
CA TYR A 200 5.27 -6.64 -6.65
C TYR A 200 6.06 -6.86 -7.94
N ARG A 201 5.42 -7.27 -9.05
CA ARG A 201 6.08 -7.38 -10.36
C ARG A 201 6.60 -6.05 -10.87
N ALA A 202 5.84 -4.97 -10.70
CA ALA A 202 6.27 -3.63 -11.03
C ALA A 202 7.48 -3.22 -10.17
N ALA A 203 7.44 -3.46 -8.86
CA ALA A 203 8.53 -3.15 -7.94
C ALA A 203 9.82 -3.93 -8.27
N LEU A 204 9.72 -5.22 -8.62
CA LEU A 204 10.87 -6.00 -9.09
C LEU A 204 11.41 -5.48 -10.42
N THR A 205 10.56 -5.02 -11.33
CA THR A 205 10.99 -4.44 -12.61
C THR A 205 11.84 -3.20 -12.36
N GLU A 206 11.39 -2.32 -11.46
CA GLU A 206 12.13 -1.13 -11.03
C GLU A 206 13.44 -1.49 -10.30
N ALA A 207 13.41 -2.48 -9.40
CA ALA A 207 14.61 -2.95 -8.71
C ALA A 207 15.65 -3.51 -9.70
N LYS A 208 15.21 -4.30 -10.68
CA LYS A 208 16.06 -4.82 -11.75
C LYS A 208 16.66 -3.71 -12.61
N ALA A 209 15.90 -2.66 -12.91
CA ALA A 209 16.40 -1.53 -13.70
C ALA A 209 17.53 -0.78 -12.98
N VAL A 210 17.51 -0.74 -11.65
CA VAL A 210 18.58 -0.12 -10.83
C VAL A 210 19.79 -1.04 -10.71
N ARG A 211 19.57 -2.35 -10.47
CA ARG A 211 20.65 -3.31 -10.11
C ARG A 211 21.21 -4.12 -11.29
N GLY A 212 20.48 -4.23 -12.40
CA GLY A 212 20.78 -5.06 -13.56
C GLY A 212 20.33 -6.53 -13.45
N GLY A 213 20.44 -7.14 -12.27
CA GLY A 213 20.04 -8.52 -11.99
C GLY A 213 19.25 -8.66 -10.70
N LEU A 214 18.50 -9.77 -10.57
CA LEU A 214 17.71 -10.09 -9.38
C LEU A 214 17.82 -11.57 -9.03
N ASP A 215 18.11 -11.85 -7.77
CA ASP A 215 17.85 -13.13 -7.12
C ASP A 215 16.63 -12.97 -6.22
N LEU A 216 15.52 -13.63 -6.59
CA LEU A 216 14.25 -13.52 -5.86
C LEU A 216 14.35 -14.05 -4.43
N THR A 217 15.32 -14.92 -4.13
CA THR A 217 15.56 -15.43 -2.76
C THR A 217 16.22 -14.39 -1.85
N ARG A 218 16.74 -13.30 -2.43
CA ARG A 218 17.40 -12.18 -1.76
C ARG A 218 16.54 -10.91 -1.77
N VAL A 219 15.22 -11.07 -1.84
CA VAL A 219 14.23 -9.99 -1.74
C VAL A 219 13.53 -10.08 -0.37
N ILE A 220 13.45 -8.96 0.33
CA ILE A 220 12.67 -8.84 1.56
C ILE A 220 11.57 -7.78 1.40
N ALA A 221 10.37 -8.11 1.87
CA ALA A 221 9.29 -7.14 2.06
C ALA A 221 9.28 -6.61 3.50
N ILE A 222 8.96 -5.33 3.65
CA ILE A 222 8.81 -4.66 4.96
C ILE A 222 7.42 -4.02 4.99
N GLY A 223 6.64 -4.30 6.03
CA GLY A 223 5.28 -3.75 6.16
C GLY A 223 4.62 -4.05 7.50
N ASP A 224 3.51 -3.37 7.76
CA ASP A 224 2.69 -3.53 8.96
C ASP A 224 1.27 -4.05 8.64
N GLY A 225 0.81 -4.04 7.39
CA GLY A 225 -0.55 -4.44 7.03
C GLY A 225 -0.74 -5.95 6.85
N MET A 226 -1.58 -6.58 7.67
CA MET A 226 -1.98 -8.00 7.52
C MET A 226 -2.60 -8.33 6.14
N PRO A 227 -3.69 -7.69 5.69
CA PRO A 227 -4.33 -8.05 4.42
C PRO A 227 -3.54 -7.58 3.19
N THR A 228 -2.50 -6.76 3.37
CA THR A 228 -1.76 -6.08 2.30
C THR A 228 -0.31 -6.54 2.25
N ASP A 229 0.56 -6.03 3.11
CA ASP A 229 2.00 -6.30 3.08
C ASP A 229 2.32 -7.74 3.42
N VAL A 230 1.73 -8.25 4.50
CA VAL A 230 1.99 -9.58 5.02
C VAL A 230 1.48 -10.62 4.04
N LYS A 231 0.19 -10.53 3.68
CA LYS A 231 -0.42 -11.40 2.68
C LYS A 231 0.30 -11.32 1.34
N GLY A 232 0.60 -10.11 0.85
CA GLY A 232 1.24 -9.91 -0.44
C GLY A 232 2.67 -10.46 -0.47
N ALA A 233 3.45 -10.28 0.60
CA ALA A 233 4.79 -10.86 0.72
C ALA A 233 4.74 -12.40 0.74
N GLN A 234 3.82 -12.99 1.51
CA GLN A 234 3.64 -14.44 1.58
C GLN A 234 3.18 -15.02 0.22
N ASP A 235 2.19 -14.41 -0.43
CA ASP A 235 1.67 -14.83 -1.73
C ASP A 235 2.74 -14.69 -2.84
N ALA A 236 3.61 -13.68 -2.75
CA ALA A 236 4.73 -13.48 -3.66
C ALA A 236 5.96 -14.33 -3.32
N GLY A 237 5.98 -15.01 -2.17
CA GLY A 237 7.08 -15.87 -1.73
C GLY A 237 8.31 -15.13 -1.21
N PHE A 238 8.17 -13.90 -0.70
CA PHE A 238 9.27 -13.12 -0.15
C PHE A 238 9.42 -13.31 1.35
N ASP A 239 10.67 -13.20 1.84
CA ASP A 239 10.91 -13.01 3.27
C ASP A 239 10.23 -11.71 3.72
N LEU A 240 9.72 -11.69 4.95
CA LEU A 240 9.00 -10.56 5.52
C LEU A 240 9.64 -10.11 6.83
N LEU A 241 9.91 -8.81 6.93
CA LEU A 241 10.13 -8.09 8.18
C LEU A 241 8.83 -7.37 8.57
N TYR A 242 8.17 -7.86 9.61
CA TYR A 242 6.94 -7.28 10.12
C TYR A 242 7.20 -6.11 11.07
N ILE A 243 6.55 -4.98 10.83
CA ILE A 243 6.61 -3.79 11.69
C ILE A 243 5.45 -3.82 12.69
N SER A 244 5.75 -4.09 13.96
CA SER A 244 4.69 -4.37 14.95
C SER A 244 4.08 -3.11 15.56
N ALA A 245 4.74 -1.97 15.60
CA ALA A 245 4.16 -0.72 16.11
C ALA A 245 3.40 0.09 15.03
N GLY A 246 2.86 -0.60 14.02
CA GLY A 246 2.01 -0.05 12.96
C GLY A 246 0.51 -0.25 13.24
N ILE A 247 -0.29 -0.39 12.18
CA ILE A 247 -1.77 -0.32 12.22
C ILE A 247 -2.46 -1.35 13.13
N HIS A 248 -1.82 -2.51 13.40
CA HIS A 248 -2.36 -3.55 14.29
C HIS A 248 -1.80 -3.48 15.72
N ALA A 249 -1.08 -2.41 16.09
CA ALA A 249 -0.43 -2.26 17.39
C ALA A 249 -1.36 -2.54 18.58
N GLN A 250 -2.63 -2.14 18.52
CA GLN A 250 -3.60 -2.30 19.60
C GLN A 250 -3.91 -3.77 19.94
N GLU A 251 -3.63 -4.71 19.05
CA GLU A 251 -3.91 -6.14 19.26
C GLU A 251 -2.92 -6.81 20.22
N TYR A 252 -1.70 -6.24 20.35
CA TYR A 252 -0.60 -6.89 21.08
C TYR A 252 0.37 -5.93 21.79
N MET A 253 0.15 -4.62 21.76
CA MET A 253 0.95 -3.69 22.56
C MET A 253 0.35 -3.50 23.97
N ASN A 254 1.22 -3.53 24.98
CA ASN A 254 0.91 -3.10 26.33
C ASN A 254 1.68 -1.79 26.57
N GLU A 255 0.95 -0.69 26.76
CA GLU A 255 1.54 0.66 26.85
C GLU A 255 2.45 0.98 25.65
N SER A 256 3.76 1.05 25.85
CA SER A 256 4.77 1.39 24.84
C SER A 256 5.56 0.18 24.34
N ARG A 257 5.19 -1.06 24.70
CA ARG A 257 5.94 -2.27 24.37
C ARG A 257 5.06 -3.32 23.69
N THR A 258 5.61 -3.99 22.67
CA THR A 258 5.01 -5.18 22.08
C THR A 258 5.09 -6.35 23.06
N ASP A 259 3.94 -6.94 23.39
CA ASP A 259 3.85 -8.21 24.09
C ASP A 259 4.09 -9.35 23.09
N GLU A 260 5.23 -10.02 23.21
CA GLU A 260 5.67 -11.01 22.22
C GLU A 260 4.77 -12.24 22.18
N ALA A 261 4.13 -12.60 23.31
CA ALA A 261 3.21 -13.73 23.37
C ALA A 261 1.90 -13.39 22.65
N LYS A 262 1.36 -12.17 22.87
CA LYS A 262 0.19 -11.69 22.14
C LYS A 262 0.48 -11.51 20.65
N LEU A 263 1.65 -10.97 20.29
CA LEU A 263 2.06 -10.83 18.89
C LEU A 263 2.14 -12.22 18.21
N ALA A 264 2.76 -13.21 18.86
CA ALA A 264 2.84 -14.56 18.31
C ALA A 264 1.45 -15.20 18.11
N ALA A 265 0.53 -15.00 19.06
CA ALA A 265 -0.85 -15.46 18.95
C ALA A 265 -1.60 -14.75 17.82
N PHE A 266 -1.42 -13.43 17.68
CA PHE A 266 -2.00 -12.62 16.61
C PHE A 266 -1.51 -13.07 15.23
N LEU A 267 -0.19 -13.17 15.01
CA LEU A 267 0.38 -13.63 13.75
C LEU A 267 -0.13 -15.03 13.38
N LYS A 268 -0.24 -15.93 14.35
CA LYS A 268 -0.80 -17.27 14.13
C LYS A 268 -2.27 -17.21 13.70
N LYS A 269 -3.08 -16.37 14.34
CA LYS A 269 -4.50 -16.17 14.00
C LYS A 269 -4.66 -15.64 12.58
N GLU A 270 -3.81 -14.69 12.17
CA GLU A 270 -3.84 -14.09 10.83
C GLU A 270 -3.17 -14.96 9.75
N GLY A 271 -2.63 -16.14 10.10
CA GLY A 271 -1.89 -16.99 9.16
C GLY A 271 -0.56 -16.38 8.69
N ALA A 272 -0.05 -15.39 9.41
CA ALA A 272 1.16 -14.65 9.11
C ALA A 272 2.40 -15.41 9.59
N SER A 273 3.39 -15.56 8.71
CA SER A 273 4.66 -16.20 9.01
C SER A 273 5.86 -15.31 8.67
N PRO A 274 5.97 -14.09 9.24
CA PRO A 274 7.15 -13.26 9.04
C PRO A 274 8.39 -13.96 9.58
N LYS A 275 9.52 -13.77 8.89
CA LYS A 275 10.81 -14.30 9.34
C LYS A 275 11.37 -13.46 10.47
N TRP A 276 11.19 -12.15 10.36
CA TRP A 276 11.67 -11.16 11.30
C TRP A 276 10.54 -10.24 11.73
N TRP A 277 10.66 -9.66 12.92
CA TRP A 277 9.80 -8.55 13.31
C TRP A 277 10.60 -7.53 14.14
N MET A 278 10.15 -6.28 14.09
CA MET A 278 10.63 -5.23 14.99
C MET A 278 9.52 -4.19 15.22
N PRO A 279 9.54 -3.43 16.34
CA PRO A 279 8.51 -2.44 16.61
C PRO A 279 8.43 -1.34 15.55
N ARG A 280 9.56 -0.71 15.22
CA ARG A 280 9.67 0.31 14.17
C ARG A 280 10.93 0.04 13.37
N LEU A 281 10.91 0.40 12.09
CA LEU A 281 12.08 0.27 11.24
C LEU A 281 13.20 1.19 11.75
N ALA A 282 14.37 0.59 11.98
CA ALA A 282 15.61 1.16 12.49
C ALA A 282 16.78 0.21 12.13
#